data_AF-A0A382IY36-F1
#
_entry.id   AF-A0A382IY36-F1
#
_cell.length_a   1.000
_cell.length_b   1.000
_cell.length_c   1.000
_cell.angle_alpha   90.00
_cell.angle_beta   90.00
_cell.angle_gamma   90.00
#
_symmetry.space_group_name_H-M   'P 1'
#
loop_
_entity.id
_entity.type
_entity.pdbx_description
1 polymer ?
#
loop_
_entity_poly.entity_id
_entity_poly.type
_entity_poly.pdbx_seq_one_letter_code
_entity_poly.pdbx_strand_id
1 'polypeptide(L)'
;MKYEQDCKRSGHYWKTTSYLKRTLKNLQTIYRMKQKKENQRRGRRNRQRGAELQRQAVRIAKDHNLTAFNRDRGGAQHEKGDIEIEDKFYGCKRRKVIAKWLKPEKDESGVVIREDRGEPYIVVPYEQYCLLLALIKDTI
;
A
#
# COMPACT_ATOMS: atom_id res chain seq x y z
N MET A 1 19.18 54.44 13.66
CA MET A 1 18.23 54.06 14.74
C MET A 1 17.29 55.22 15.07
N LYS A 2 16.32 55.54 14.20
CA LYS A 2 15.26 56.53 14.52
C LYS A 2 13.85 56.10 14.08
N TYR A 3 13.71 54.95 13.41
CA TYR A 3 12.40 54.46 12.94
C TYR A 3 11.68 53.52 13.93
N GLU A 4 12.33 53.06 15.00
CA GLU A 4 11.71 52.14 15.97
C GLU A 4 11.03 52.83 17.16
N GLN A 5 11.30 54.12 17.40
CA GLN A 5 10.77 54.81 18.58
C GLN A 5 9.45 55.55 18.33
N ASP A 6 9.12 55.92 17.09
CA ASP A 6 7.88 56.66 16.79
C ASP A 6 6.62 55.78 16.64
N CYS A 7 6.77 54.46 16.46
CA CYS A 7 5.62 53.54 16.39
C CYS A 7 4.99 53.21 17.76
N LYS A 8 5.59 53.62 18.88
CA LYS A 8 5.09 53.29 20.23
C LYS A 8 4.03 54.26 20.77
N ARG A 9 3.76 55.39 20.10
CA ARG A 9 2.78 56.40 20.53
C ARG A 9 1.40 56.30 19.88
N SER A 10 1.24 55.48 18.84
CA SER A 10 -0.07 55.20 18.25
C SER A 10 -0.49 53.78 18.63
N GLY A 11 -1.61 53.62 19.34
CA GLY A 11 -2.19 52.34 19.75
C GLY A 11 -2.66 51.42 18.59
N HIS A 12 -2.00 51.49 17.43
CA HIS A 12 -2.31 50.77 16.20
C HIS A 12 -1.43 49.53 15.97
N TYR A 13 -0.35 49.33 16.73
CA TYR A 13 0.59 48.23 16.48
C TYR A 13 0.18 46.86 17.09
N TRP A 14 -0.73 46.84 18.07
CA TRP A 14 -1.16 45.61 18.74
C TRP A 14 -2.33 44.90 18.04
N LYS A 15 -3.10 45.63 17.20
CA LYS A 15 -4.21 45.05 16.45
C LYS A 15 -3.72 44.34 15.18
N THR A 16 -2.70 44.85 14.51
CA THR A 16 -2.16 44.26 13.26
C THR A 16 -1.46 42.93 13.50
N THR A 17 -0.66 42.81 14.58
CA THR A 17 0.01 41.55 14.95
C THR A 17 -0.96 40.45 15.38
N SER A 18 -2.07 40.80 16.06
CA SER A 18 -3.17 39.88 16.39
C SER A 18 -3.88 39.35 15.15
N TYR A 19 -4.24 40.23 14.22
CA TYR A 19 -4.88 39.86 12.96
C TYR A 19 -3.97 39.02 12.06
N LEU A 20 -2.68 39.35 11.97
CA LEU A 20 -1.68 38.58 11.23
C LEU A 20 -1.45 37.19 11.85
N LYS A 21 -1.39 37.08 13.19
CA LYS A 21 -1.31 35.77 13.87
C LYS A 21 -2.57 34.92 13.63
N ARG A 22 -3.76 35.53 13.64
CA ARG A 22 -5.03 34.83 13.37
C ARG A 22 -5.13 34.35 11.93
N THR A 23 -4.74 35.18 10.96
CA THR A 23 -4.71 34.81 9.53
C THR A 23 -3.70 33.72 9.23
N LEU A 24 -2.49 33.77 9.81
CA LEU A 24 -1.50 32.70 9.69
C LEU A 24 -2.00 31.37 10.28
N LYS A 25 -2.66 31.41 11.45
CA LYS A 25 -3.25 30.21 12.08
C LYS A 25 -4.39 29.62 11.23
N ASN A 26 -5.20 30.47 10.60
CA ASN A 26 -6.23 30.04 9.65
C ASN A 26 -5.62 29.38 8.39
N LEU A 27 -4.56 29.97 7.81
CA LEU A 27 -3.86 29.40 6.65
C LEU A 27 -3.24 28.04 6.97
N GLN A 28 -2.60 27.90 8.14
CA GLN A 28 -2.07 26.62 8.62
C GLN A 28 -3.17 25.56 8.79
N THR A 29 -4.34 25.97 9.27
CA THR A 29 -5.49 25.07 9.47
C THR A 29 -6.02 24.58 8.12
N ILE A 30 -6.19 25.48 7.14
CA ILE A 30 -6.60 25.14 5.77
C ILE A 30 -5.60 24.17 5.13
N TYR A 31 -4.30 24.43 5.27
CA TYR A 31 -3.25 23.55 4.77
C TYR A 31 -3.35 22.14 5.38
N ARG A 32 -3.50 22.04 6.71
CA ARG A 32 -3.66 20.75 7.41
C ARG A 32 -4.90 19.98 6.97
N MET A 33 -6.02 20.66 6.74
CA MET A 33 -7.25 20.05 6.21
C MET A 33 -7.05 19.53 4.77
N LYS A 34 -6.33 20.28 3.93
CA LYS A 34 -5.99 19.86 2.56
C LYS A 34 -5.13 18.60 2.56
N GLN A 35 -4.09 18.56 3.41
CA GLN A 35 -3.24 17.37 3.61
C GLN A 35 -4.04 16.16 4.12
N LYS A 36 -4.95 16.35 5.08
CA LYS A 36 -5.83 15.27 5.57
C LYS A 36 -6.71 14.68 4.47
N LYS A 37 -7.33 15.52 3.64
CA LYS A 37 -8.12 15.08 2.47
C LYS A 37 -7.27 14.34 1.46
N GLU A 38 -6.05 14.81 1.20
CA GLU A 38 -5.12 14.13 0.30
C GLU A 38 -4.71 12.75 0.83
N ASN A 39 -4.38 12.63 2.11
CA ASN A 39 -4.05 11.36 2.75
C ASN A 39 -5.22 10.37 2.69
N GLN A 40 -6.45 10.83 2.92
CA GLN A 40 -7.65 10.00 2.76
C GLN A 40 -7.82 9.50 1.31
N ARG A 41 -7.63 10.38 0.31
CA ARG A 41 -7.66 10.01 -1.12
C ARG A 41 -6.58 8.98 -1.45
N ARG A 42 -5.34 9.18 -0.97
CA ARG A 42 -4.23 8.23 -1.13
C ARG A 42 -4.57 6.88 -0.49
N GLY A 43 -5.11 6.86 0.72
CA GLY A 43 -5.55 5.64 1.41
C GLY A 43 -6.68 4.91 0.69
N ARG A 44 -7.65 5.62 0.12
CA ARG A 44 -8.70 5.03 -0.74
C ARG A 44 -8.11 4.41 -2.01
N ARG A 45 -7.20 5.12 -2.68
CA ARG A 45 -6.55 4.64 -3.91
C ARG A 45 -5.70 3.40 -3.64
N ASN A 46 -4.98 3.35 -2.53
CA ASN A 46 -4.17 2.20 -2.16
C ASN A 46 -5.03 0.96 -1.87
N ARG A 47 -6.17 1.14 -1.18
CA ARG A 47 -7.15 0.05 -0.97
C ARG A 47 -7.70 -0.47 -2.31
N GLN A 48 -8.08 0.42 -3.21
CA GLN A 48 -8.55 0.04 -4.54
C GLN A 48 -7.51 -0.77 -5.32
N ARG A 49 -6.23 -0.36 -5.27
CA ARG A 49 -5.11 -1.06 -5.90
C ARG A 49 -4.80 -2.42 -5.27
N GLY A 50 -5.08 -2.60 -3.98
CA GLY A 50 -5.01 -3.90 -3.31
C GLY A 50 -6.10 -4.84 -3.81
N ALA A 51 -7.34 -4.35 -3.84
CA ALA A 51 -8.48 -5.11 -4.37
C ALA A 51 -8.32 -5.45 -5.87
N GLU A 52 -7.66 -4.58 -6.64
CA GLU A 52 -7.30 -4.86 -8.03
C GLU A 52 -6.35 -6.06 -8.16
N LEU A 53 -5.31 -6.13 -7.31
CA LEU A 53 -4.38 -7.26 -7.29
C LEU A 53 -5.08 -8.56 -6.91
N GLN A 54 -5.94 -8.54 -5.89
CA GLN A 54 -6.73 -9.72 -5.49
C GLN A 54 -7.60 -10.22 -6.64
N ARG A 55 -8.32 -9.31 -7.32
CA ARG A 55 -9.14 -9.66 -8.48
C ARG A 55 -8.31 -10.22 -9.64
N GLN A 56 -7.14 -9.64 -9.89
CA GLN A 56 -6.23 -10.14 -10.93
C GLN A 56 -5.75 -11.55 -10.60
N ALA A 57 -5.35 -11.81 -9.35
CA ALA A 57 -4.89 -13.12 -8.91
C ALA A 57 -5.99 -14.19 -9.06
N VAL A 58 -7.19 -13.90 -8.56
CA VAL A 58 -8.36 -14.81 -8.71
C VAL A 58 -8.70 -15.06 -10.17
N ARG A 59 -8.63 -14.04 -11.03
CA ARG A 59 -8.89 -14.19 -12.46
C ARG A 59 -7.89 -15.15 -13.10
N ILE A 60 -6.59 -14.92 -12.92
CA ILE A 60 -5.53 -15.77 -13.50
C ILE A 60 -5.69 -17.21 -13.01
N ALA A 61 -5.96 -17.43 -11.72
CA ALA A 61 -6.20 -18.77 -11.20
C ALA A 61 -7.39 -19.46 -11.90
N LYS A 62 -8.51 -18.73 -12.09
CA LYS A 62 -9.67 -19.25 -12.82
C LYS A 62 -9.38 -19.54 -14.29
N ASP A 63 -8.54 -18.73 -14.94
CA ASP A 63 -8.09 -18.96 -16.32
C ASP A 63 -7.35 -20.31 -16.45
N HIS A 64 -6.75 -20.80 -15.36
CA HIS A 64 -6.13 -22.13 -15.26
C HIS A 64 -7.07 -23.23 -14.73
N ASN A 65 -8.39 -23.01 -14.73
CA ASN A 65 -9.39 -23.96 -14.20
C ASN A 65 -9.17 -24.35 -12.73
N LEU A 66 -8.70 -23.40 -11.92
CA LEU A 66 -8.60 -23.54 -10.47
C LEU A 66 -9.82 -22.94 -9.77
N THR A 67 -10.23 -23.56 -8.68
CA THR A 67 -11.24 -23.03 -7.77
C THR A 67 -10.63 -21.87 -6.98
N ALA A 68 -11.08 -20.63 -7.21
CA ALA A 68 -10.50 -19.44 -6.58
C ALA A 68 -11.54 -18.38 -6.16
N PHE A 69 -11.34 -17.80 -4.97
CA PHE A 69 -12.23 -16.81 -4.36
C PHE A 69 -11.45 -15.65 -3.71
N ASN A 70 -12.07 -14.46 -3.73
CA ASN A 70 -11.57 -13.32 -2.94
C ASN A 70 -12.13 -13.42 -1.51
N ARG A 71 -11.27 -13.30 -0.50
CA ARG A 71 -11.62 -13.39 0.91
C ARG A 71 -11.73 -11.98 1.49
N ASP A 72 -12.79 -11.27 1.10
CA ASP A 72 -12.99 -9.87 1.51
C ASP A 72 -13.67 -9.82 2.89
N ARG A 73 -12.90 -9.93 3.97
CA ARG A 73 -13.34 -9.59 5.33
C ARG A 73 -12.30 -8.70 5.99
N GLY A 74 -12.59 -7.40 5.97
CA GLY A 74 -11.73 -6.36 6.50
C GLY A 74 -11.55 -6.47 8.01
N GLY A 75 -10.32 -6.69 8.45
CA GLY A 75 -9.90 -6.65 9.84
C GLY A 75 -8.47 -7.17 9.97
N ALA A 76 -7.66 -6.55 10.83
CA ALA A 76 -6.27 -6.95 11.08
C ALA A 76 -6.14 -8.27 11.90
N GLN A 77 -7.21 -9.06 11.97
CA GLN A 77 -7.41 -10.14 12.95
C GLN A 77 -8.01 -11.39 12.32
N HIS A 78 -7.55 -11.77 11.12
CA HIS A 78 -7.95 -13.03 10.51
C HIS A 78 -6.74 -13.92 10.28
N GLU A 79 -6.87 -15.18 10.69
CA GLU A 79 -5.83 -16.22 10.59
C GLU A 79 -5.52 -16.62 9.13
N LYS A 80 -6.34 -16.18 8.17
CA LYS A 80 -6.34 -16.63 6.78
C LYS A 80 -5.99 -15.50 5.80
N GLY A 81 -5.48 -15.90 4.62
CA GLY A 81 -4.99 -15.01 3.57
C GLY A 81 -6.04 -14.13 2.87
N ASP A 82 -5.57 -13.28 1.95
CA ASP A 82 -6.36 -12.33 1.16
C ASP A 82 -7.20 -13.02 0.06
N ILE A 83 -6.72 -14.15 -0.49
CA ILE A 83 -7.42 -14.97 -1.48
C ILE A 83 -7.32 -16.45 -1.12
N GLU A 84 -8.25 -17.24 -1.67
CA GLU A 84 -8.33 -18.69 -1.51
C GLU A 84 -8.26 -19.34 -2.90
N ILE A 85 -7.39 -20.34 -3.07
CA ILE A 85 -7.21 -21.10 -4.32
C ILE A 85 -6.99 -22.57 -3.95
N GLU A 86 -7.84 -23.49 -4.44
CA GLU A 86 -7.78 -24.92 -4.11
C GLU A 86 -7.59 -25.17 -2.60
N ASP A 87 -8.49 -24.59 -1.80
CA ASP A 87 -8.48 -24.65 -0.32
C ASP A 87 -7.21 -24.11 0.38
N LYS A 88 -6.30 -23.50 -0.36
CA LYS A 88 -5.08 -22.86 0.15
C LYS A 88 -5.25 -21.34 0.21
N PHE A 89 -4.62 -20.72 1.22
CA PHE A 89 -4.77 -19.30 1.52
C PHE A 89 -3.52 -18.51 1.15
N TYR A 90 -3.69 -17.41 0.41
CA TYR A 90 -2.57 -16.59 -0.07
C TYR A 90 -2.75 -15.10 0.26
N GLY A 91 -1.66 -14.44 0.62
CA GLY A 91 -1.62 -12.99 0.82
C GLY A 91 -1.33 -12.22 -0.47
N CYS A 92 -2.08 -11.15 -0.72
CA CYS A 92 -1.88 -10.24 -1.85
C CYS A 92 -1.19 -8.95 -1.40
N LYS A 93 0.13 -8.85 -1.60
CA LYS A 93 0.91 -7.67 -1.19
C LYS A 93 1.43 -6.90 -2.39
N ARG A 94 0.84 -5.73 -2.64
CA ARG A 94 1.34 -4.79 -3.66
C ARG A 94 2.47 -3.93 -3.09
N ARG A 95 3.57 -3.81 -3.84
CA ARG A 95 4.70 -2.91 -3.57
C ARG A 95 5.05 -2.12 -4.83
N LYS A 96 5.62 -0.91 -4.65
CA LYS A 96 6.09 -0.09 -5.79
C LYS A 96 7.28 -0.78 -6.48
N VAL A 97 8.15 -1.38 -5.67
CA VAL A 97 9.34 -2.13 -6.10
C VAL A 97 9.42 -3.33 -5.17
N ILE A 98 9.57 -4.53 -5.72
CA ILE A 98 9.93 -5.73 -4.95
C ILE A 98 11.45 -5.79 -4.81
N ALA A 99 11.96 -6.43 -3.77
CA ALA A 99 13.40 -6.52 -3.55
C ALA A 99 14.08 -7.16 -4.77
N LYS A 100 15.17 -6.57 -5.27
CA LYS A 100 15.80 -7.00 -6.53
C LYS A 100 16.28 -8.44 -6.46
N TRP A 101 16.87 -8.84 -5.33
CA TRP A 101 17.35 -10.20 -5.07
C TRP A 101 16.24 -11.27 -5.02
N LEU A 102 14.96 -10.88 -4.97
CA LEU A 102 13.82 -11.81 -5.10
C LEU A 102 13.42 -12.03 -6.56
N LYS A 103 13.94 -11.25 -7.51
CA LYS A 103 13.62 -11.39 -8.93
C LYS A 103 14.68 -12.20 -9.64
N PRO A 104 14.29 -12.96 -10.69
CA PRO A 104 15.24 -13.39 -11.71
C PRO A 104 16.06 -12.19 -12.22
N GLU A 105 17.38 -12.37 -12.34
CA GLU A 105 18.30 -11.30 -12.79
C GLU A 105 18.75 -11.51 -14.24
N LYS A 106 18.80 -12.77 -14.70
CA LYS A 106 19.16 -13.20 -16.06
C LYS A 106 17.98 -14.00 -16.63
N ASP A 107 18.28 -15.06 -17.38
CA ASP A 107 17.30 -15.97 -17.99
C ASP A 107 16.80 -17.05 -16.99
N GLU A 108 16.74 -16.75 -15.69
CA GLU A 108 16.17 -17.69 -14.73
C GLU A 108 14.64 -17.67 -14.76
N SER A 109 14.00 -18.85 -14.74
CA SER A 109 12.53 -18.95 -14.63
C SER A 109 12.00 -18.56 -13.23
N GLY A 110 12.87 -18.57 -12.23
CA GLY A 110 12.54 -18.26 -10.84
C GLY A 110 13.78 -18.19 -9.95
N VAL A 111 13.59 -17.78 -8.70
CA VAL A 111 14.65 -17.68 -7.69
C VAL A 111 14.30 -18.54 -6.49
N VAL A 112 15.17 -19.47 -6.13
CA VAL A 112 15.06 -20.25 -4.88
C VAL A 112 15.81 -19.50 -3.79
N ILE A 113 15.14 -19.24 -2.68
CA ILE A 113 15.66 -18.50 -1.53
C ILE A 113 15.54 -19.34 -0.27
N ARG A 114 16.49 -19.20 0.66
CA ARG A 114 16.46 -19.89 1.94
C ARG A 114 17.10 -18.99 3.00
N GLU A 115 16.48 -18.89 4.16
CA GLU A 115 17.11 -18.28 5.33
C GLU A 115 18.03 -19.27 6.05
N ASP A 116 18.90 -18.80 6.95
CA ASP A 116 19.79 -19.70 7.68
C ASP A 116 18.96 -20.72 8.49
N ARG A 117 19.22 -22.02 8.25
CA ARG A 117 18.53 -23.15 8.88
C ARG A 117 17.00 -23.18 8.70
N GLY A 118 16.45 -22.42 7.75
CA GLY A 118 15.02 -22.42 7.42
C GLY A 118 14.68 -23.27 6.19
N GLU A 119 13.39 -23.31 5.87
CA GLU A 119 12.87 -23.97 4.67
C GLU A 119 13.15 -23.15 3.40
N PRO A 120 13.45 -23.80 2.26
CA PRO A 120 13.59 -23.11 0.99
C PRO A 120 12.23 -22.70 0.42
N TYR A 121 12.16 -21.48 -0.11
CA TYR A 121 11.03 -20.95 -0.85
C TYR A 121 11.43 -20.64 -2.30
N ILE A 122 10.44 -20.50 -3.18
CA ILE A 122 10.67 -20.13 -4.57
C ILE A 122 9.85 -18.90 -4.95
N VAL A 123 10.48 -17.99 -5.68
CA VAL A 123 9.82 -16.88 -6.37
C VAL A 123 9.73 -17.22 -7.86
N VAL A 124 8.51 -17.38 -8.34
CA VAL A 124 8.20 -17.60 -9.78
C VAL A 124 7.12 -16.63 -10.23
N PRO A 125 7.01 -16.35 -11.54
CA PRO A 125 5.83 -15.69 -12.10
C PRO A 125 4.54 -16.36 -11.65
N TYR A 126 3.56 -15.56 -11.22
CA TYR A 126 2.32 -16.07 -10.64
C TYR A 126 1.54 -17.00 -11.59
N GLU A 127 1.56 -16.72 -12.89
CA GLU A 127 0.91 -17.55 -13.91
C GLU A 127 1.54 -18.95 -13.99
N GLN A 128 2.87 -19.06 -13.91
CA GLN A 128 3.56 -20.35 -13.85
C GLN A 128 3.20 -21.12 -12.58
N TYR A 129 3.03 -20.42 -11.45
CA TYR A 129 2.56 -21.03 -10.22
C TYR A 129 1.13 -21.58 -10.38
N CYS A 130 0.21 -20.83 -10.97
CA CYS A 130 -1.15 -21.30 -11.24
C CYS A 130 -1.16 -22.51 -12.17
N LEU A 131 -0.35 -22.50 -13.23
CA LEU A 131 -0.21 -23.66 -14.11
C LEU A 131 0.29 -24.89 -13.35
N LEU A 132 1.34 -24.75 -12.54
CA LEU A 132 1.87 -25.84 -11.72
C LEU A 132 0.80 -26.38 -10.77
N LEU A 133 0.08 -25.49 -10.07
CA LEU A 133 -0.99 -25.88 -9.16
C LEU A 133 -2.10 -26.64 -9.90
N ALA A 134 -2.46 -26.20 -11.12
CA ALA A 134 -3.48 -26.86 -11.93
C ALA A 134 -3.06 -28.26 -12.40
N LEU A 135 -1.77 -28.50 -12.61
CA LEU A 135 -1.24 -29.81 -12.99
C LEU A 135 -1.17 -30.78 -11.82
N ILE A 136 -0.99 -30.30 -10.60
CA ILE A 136 -0.78 -31.13 -9.40
C ILE A 136 -1.99 -31.20 -8.47
N LYS A 137 -3.08 -30.49 -8.77
CA LYS A 137 -4.26 -30.40 -7.90
C LYS A 137 -4.91 -31.75 -7.60
N ASP A 138 -4.73 -32.74 -8.48
CA ASP A 138 -5.26 -34.09 -8.28
C ASP A 138 -4.26 -35.03 -7.59
N THR A 139 -3.03 -34.56 -7.32
CA THR A 139 -1.93 -35.35 -6.72
C THR A 139 -1.67 -34.98 -5.25
N ILE A 140 -2.14 -33.82 -4.81
CA ILE A 140 -1.95 -33.27 -3.45
C ILE A 140 -3.28 -33.27 -2.74
#